data_AF-A0A2A2XZW4-F1
#
_entry.id   AF-A0A2A2XZW4-F1
#
_cell.length_a   1.000
_cell.length_b   1.000
_cell.length_c   1.000
_cell.angle_alpha   90.00
_cell.angle_beta   90.00
_cell.angle_gamma   90.00
#
_symmetry.space_group_name_H-M   'P 1'
#
loop_
_entity.id
_entity.type
_entity.pdbx_description
1 polymer ?
#
loop_
_entity_poly.entity_id
_entity_poly.type
_entity_poly.pdbx_seq_one_letter_code
_entity_poly.pdbx_strand_id
1 'polypeptide(L)'
;MPKKMNYPKTVPAAVEYCLKTLNVGTLKEIALLEDDADTHFGLGMWIRNNLGLWRGNRELVEAMGWCHPDDASGPIVTALIQHLREHPDWQARRRALRAKPTPPTKDAQ
;
A
#
# COMPACT_ATOMS: atom_id res chain seq x y z
N MET A 1 23.37 -11.44 4.05
CA MET A 1 22.94 -10.39 3.10
C MET A 1 21.57 -9.89 3.56
N PRO A 2 21.32 -8.57 3.65
CA PRO A 2 19.98 -8.09 3.96
C PRO A 2 19.02 -8.61 2.87
N LYS A 3 17.88 -9.15 3.30
CA LYS A 3 16.81 -9.61 2.40
C LYS A 3 16.51 -8.45 1.44
N LYS A 4 16.59 -8.66 0.12
CA LYS A 4 16.05 -7.69 -0.85
C LYS A 4 14.57 -7.56 -0.57
N MET A 5 14.18 -6.53 0.18
CA MET A 5 12.77 -6.24 0.44
C MET A 5 12.22 -5.65 -0.85
N ASN A 6 11.28 -6.35 -1.49
CA ASN A 6 10.65 -5.91 -2.72
C ASN A 6 9.59 -4.87 -2.39
N TYR A 7 10.04 -3.66 -2.05
CA TYR A 7 9.16 -2.55 -1.72
C TYR A 7 8.40 -2.07 -2.97
N PRO A 8 7.18 -1.55 -2.81
CA PRO A 8 6.48 -0.89 -3.92
C PRO A 8 7.25 0.37 -4.32
N LYS A 9 7.33 0.61 -5.62
CA LYS A 9 8.14 1.67 -6.22
C LYS A 9 7.31 2.86 -6.72
N THR A 10 5.98 2.73 -6.70
CA THR A 10 5.02 3.73 -7.18
C THR A 10 3.88 3.85 -6.19
N VAL A 11 3.18 5.00 -6.20
CA VAL A 11 2.01 5.22 -5.34
C VAL A 11 0.92 4.16 -5.57
N PRO A 12 0.55 3.79 -6.82
CA PRO A 12 -0.41 2.70 -7.04
C PRO A 12 0.04 1.36 -6.46
N ALA A 13 1.33 1.01 -6.60
CA ALA A 13 1.86 -0.23 -6.00
C ALA A 13 1.85 -0.18 -4.46
N ALA A 14 2.05 1.00 -3.87
CA ALA A 14 1.95 1.20 -2.43
C ALA A 14 0.50 1.06 -1.94
N VAL A 15 -0.48 1.56 -2.70
CA VAL A 15 -1.91 1.36 -2.44
C VAL A 15 -2.26 -0.12 -2.50
N GLU A 16 -1.84 -0.85 -3.54
CA GLU A 16 -2.06 -2.30 -3.64
C GLU A 16 -1.41 -3.08 -2.50
N TYR A 17 -0.20 -2.67 -2.10
CA TYR A 17 0.47 -3.25 -0.93
C TYR A 17 -0.41 -3.07 0.32
N CYS A 18 -0.85 -1.84 0.60
CA CYS A 18 -1.73 -1.54 1.75
C CYS A 18 -3.03 -2.34 1.69
N LEU A 19 -3.69 -2.38 0.54
CA LEU A 19 -4.91 -3.15 0.30
C LEU A 19 -4.73 -4.64 0.63
N LYS A 20 -3.59 -5.22 0.23
CA LYS A 20 -3.26 -6.62 0.47
C LYS A 20 -2.98 -6.93 1.95
N THR A 21 -2.25 -6.04 2.63
CA THR A 21 -1.73 -6.28 3.99
C THR A 21 -2.68 -5.87 5.10
N LEU A 22 -3.37 -4.73 4.97
CA LEU A 22 -4.28 -4.25 6.00
C LEU A 22 -5.48 -5.19 6.12
N ASN A 23 -6.04 -5.26 7.33
CA ASN A 23 -7.25 -6.03 7.58
C ASN A 23 -8.49 -5.28 7.04
N VAL A 24 -9.58 -6.01 6.82
CA VAL A 24 -10.80 -5.46 6.22
C VAL A 24 -11.45 -4.40 7.10
N GLY A 25 -11.36 -4.52 8.44
CA GLY A 25 -11.90 -3.54 9.38
C GLY A 25 -11.21 -2.18 9.24
N THR A 26 -9.88 -2.17 9.30
CA THR A 26 -9.06 -0.97 9.09
C THR A 26 -9.29 -0.35 7.72
N LEU A 27 -9.42 -1.13 6.65
CA LEU A 27 -9.72 -0.60 5.32
C LEU A 27 -11.11 0.05 5.24
N LYS A 28 -12.10 -0.50 5.95
CA LYS A 28 -13.43 0.12 6.07
C LYS A 28 -13.39 1.43 6.85
N GLU A 29 -12.64 1.47 7.96
CA GLU A 29 -12.42 2.69 8.74
C GLU A 29 -11.77 3.78 7.89
N ILE A 30 -10.72 3.43 7.13
CA ILE A 30 -10.03 4.35 6.22
C ILE A 30 -10.98 4.91 5.17
N ALA A 31 -11.84 4.10 4.57
CA ALA A 31 -12.79 4.56 3.54
C ALA A 31 -13.78 5.64 4.05
N LEU A 32 -14.02 5.67 5.35
CA LEU A 32 -14.94 6.59 6.03
C LEU A 32 -14.26 7.89 6.51
N LEU A 33 -12.94 8.02 6.41
CA LEU A 33 -12.22 9.23 6.85
C LEU A 33 -12.60 10.44 6.00
N GLU A 34 -13.12 11.49 6.61
CA GLU A 34 -13.56 12.70 5.88
C GLU A 34 -12.39 13.57 5.41
N ASP A 35 -11.28 13.57 6.14
CA ASP A 35 -10.11 14.40 5.84
C ASP A 35 -8.80 13.59 5.95
N ASP A 36 -7.84 13.94 5.09
CA ASP A 36 -6.50 13.34 5.05
C ASP A 36 -5.61 13.86 6.20
N ALA A 37 -5.99 15.00 6.78
CA ALA A 37 -5.19 15.76 7.75
C ALA A 37 -5.10 15.11 9.14
N ASP A 38 -6.17 14.44 9.61
CA ASP A 38 -6.14 13.63 10.83
C ASP A 38 -5.69 12.20 10.50
N THR A 39 -4.59 12.10 9.77
CA THR A 39 -3.98 10.83 9.40
C THR A 39 -3.83 10.02 10.68
N HIS A 40 -4.56 8.90 10.80
CA HIS A 40 -4.42 7.99 11.93
C HIS A 40 -2.94 7.80 12.19
N PHE A 41 -2.42 8.39 13.28
CA PHE A 41 -0.98 8.47 13.49
C PHE A 41 -0.34 7.07 13.40
N GLY A 42 -1.06 6.06 13.89
CA GLY A 42 -0.70 4.65 13.71
C GLY A 42 -0.60 4.18 12.25
N LEU A 43 -1.51 4.58 11.36
CA LEU A 43 -1.48 4.25 9.93
C LEU A 43 -0.30 4.89 9.21
N GLY A 44 -0.07 6.20 9.40
CA GLY A 44 1.08 6.90 8.79
C GLY A 44 2.41 6.28 9.22
N MET A 45 2.54 5.99 10.52
CA MET A 45 3.68 5.25 11.06
C MET A 45 3.83 3.84 10.48
N TRP A 46 2.72 3.13 10.30
CA TRP A 46 2.73 1.80 9.73
C TRP A 46 3.18 1.83 8.28
N ILE A 47 2.68 2.77 7.46
CA ILE A 47 3.03 2.93 6.04
C ILE A 47 4.52 3.20 5.90
N ARG A 48 5.06 4.23 6.57
CA ARG A 48 6.49 4.58 6.43
C ARG A 48 7.43 3.44 6.81
N ASN A 49 7.05 2.62 7.80
CA ASN A 49 7.83 1.47 8.25
C ASN A 49 7.73 0.27 7.29
N ASN A 50 6.53 -0.03 6.78
CA ASN A 50 6.30 -1.21 5.95
C ASN A 50 6.69 -0.99 4.48
N LEU A 51 6.66 0.25 4.01
CA LEU A 51 7.09 0.60 2.65
C LEU A 51 8.58 0.91 2.55
N GLY A 52 9.32 0.83 3.65
CA GLY A 52 10.77 1.01 3.65
C GLY A 52 11.22 2.44 3.34
N LEU A 53 10.40 3.44 3.65
CA LEU A 53 10.71 4.85 3.35
C LEU A 53 11.98 5.31 4.09
N TRP A 54 12.13 4.89 5.35
CA TRP A 54 13.36 5.09 6.14
C TRP A 54 14.47 4.08 5.84
N ARG A 55 14.20 3.05 5.02
CA ARG A 55 15.12 1.92 4.73
C ARG A 55 15.64 1.94 3.29
N GLY A 56 15.56 3.09 2.62
CA GLY A 56 16.14 3.29 1.30
C GLY A 56 15.23 2.94 0.12
N ASN A 57 13.90 2.89 0.29
CA ASN A 57 12.96 2.86 -0.84
C ASN A 57 12.91 4.23 -1.56
N ARG A 58 14.03 4.58 -2.20
CA ARG A 58 14.20 5.84 -2.93
C ARG A 58 13.30 5.94 -4.14
N GLU A 59 13.03 4.83 -4.81
CA GLU A 59 12.19 4.80 -6.01
C GLU A 59 10.77 5.31 -5.71
N LEU A 60 10.18 4.90 -4.58
CA LEU A 60 8.86 5.42 -4.18
C LEU A 60 8.92 6.91 -3.82
N VAL A 61 9.94 7.33 -3.08
CA VAL A 61 10.15 8.75 -2.71
C VAL A 61 10.33 9.63 -3.96
N GLU A 62 11.11 9.16 -4.93
CA GLU A 62 11.31 9.80 -6.24
C GLU A 62 10.00 9.86 -7.03
N ALA A 63 9.22 8.77 -7.05
CA ALA A 63 7.91 8.73 -7.71
C ALA A 63 6.90 9.72 -7.11
N MET A 64 7.08 10.13 -5.85
CA MET A 64 6.28 11.16 -5.18
C MET A 64 6.86 12.57 -5.32
N GLY A 65 7.96 12.74 -6.06
CA GLY A 65 8.58 14.05 -6.30
C GLY A 65 9.57 14.49 -5.21
N TRP A 66 10.23 13.54 -4.54
CA TRP A 66 11.18 13.79 -3.44
C TRP A 66 10.54 14.53 -2.25
N CYS A 67 9.91 13.76 -1.37
CA CYS A 67 9.38 14.24 -0.09
C CYS A 67 10.08 13.56 1.11
N HIS A 68 10.01 14.18 2.29
CA HIS A 68 10.53 13.58 3.50
C HIS A 68 9.73 12.29 3.83
N PRO A 69 10.37 11.21 4.35
CA PRO A 69 9.66 9.97 4.67
C PRO A 69 8.45 10.10 5.60
N ASP A 70 8.40 11.13 6.44
CA ASP A 70 7.21 11.42 7.26
C ASP A 70 6.07 12.01 6.44
N ASP A 71 6.39 12.90 5.50
CA ASP A 71 5.42 13.55 4.61
C ASP A 71 4.90 12.59 3.54
N ALA A 72 5.70 11.59 3.18
CA ALA A 72 5.37 10.57 2.18
C ALA A 72 4.16 9.69 2.56
N SER A 73 3.81 9.61 3.84
CA SER A 73 2.70 8.77 4.29
C SER A 73 1.33 9.39 3.94
N GLY A 74 1.21 10.71 4.00
CA GLY A 74 -0.04 11.43 3.71
C GLY A 74 -0.58 11.16 2.29
N PRO A 75 0.19 11.44 1.23
CA PRO A 75 -0.25 11.19 -0.15
C PRO A 75 -0.62 9.74 -0.44
N ILE A 76 0.02 8.77 0.23
CA ILE A 76 -0.31 7.34 0.09
C ILE A 76 -1.64 7.03 0.78
N VAL A 77 -1.91 7.65 1.94
CA VAL A 77 -3.21 7.53 2.63
C VAL A 77 -4.31 8.15 1.77
N THR A 78 -4.12 9.36 1.26
CA THR A 78 -5.05 10.02 0.33
C THR A 78 -5.37 9.11 -0.86
N ALA A 79 -4.33 8.58 -1.52
CA ALA A 79 -4.52 7.69 -2.66
C ALA A 79 -5.25 6.39 -2.30
N LEU A 80 -5.02 5.85 -1.10
CA LEU A 80 -5.74 4.67 -0.60
C LEU A 80 -7.21 4.98 -0.32
N ILE A 81 -7.52 6.12 0.31
CA ILE A 81 -8.90 6.57 0.56
C ILE A 81 -9.65 6.74 -0.75
N GLN A 82 -9.04 7.43 -1.71
CA GLN A 82 -9.61 7.62 -3.05
C GLN A 82 -9.88 6.27 -3.72
N HIS A 83 -8.89 5.36 -3.72
CA HIS A 83 -9.05 4.02 -4.30
C HIS A 83 -10.20 3.23 -3.67
N LEU A 84 -10.35 3.26 -2.34
CA LEU A 84 -11.43 2.54 -1.65
C LEU A 84 -12.82 3.09 -1.98
N ARG A 85 -12.92 4.40 -2.25
CA ARG A 85 -14.18 5.07 -2.62
C ARG A 85 -14.56 4.83 -4.07
N GLU A 86 -13.58 4.87 -4.97
CA GLU A 86 -13.80 4.67 -6.41
C GLU A 86 -14.04 3.19 -6.77
N HIS A 87 -13.55 2.27 -5.95
CA HIS A 87 -13.67 0.82 -6.18
C HIS A 87 -14.48 0.13 -5.07
N PRO A 88 -15.83 0.16 -5.10
CA PRO A 88 -16.66 -0.51 -4.09
C PRO A 88 -16.43 -2.03 -4.03
N ASP A 89 -15.86 -2.62 -5.08
CA ASP A 89 -15.46 -4.02 -5.19
C ASP A 89 -14.03 -4.31 -4.66
N TRP A 90 -13.38 -3.35 -3.99
CA TRP A 90 -12.01 -3.48 -3.48
C TRP A 90 -11.77 -4.74 -2.64
N GLN A 91 -12.80 -5.29 -1.99
CA GLN A 91 -12.71 -6.55 -1.24
C GLN A 91 -12.41 -7.74 -2.17
N ALA A 92 -13.01 -7.77 -3.37
CA ALA A 92 -12.70 -8.79 -4.39
C ALA A 92 -11.27 -8.62 -4.91
N ARG A 93 -10.86 -7.37 -5.20
CA ARG A 93 -9.48 -7.07 -5.60
C ARG A 93 -8.46 -7.51 -4.55
N ARG A 94 -8.72 -7.22 -3.28
CA ARG A 94 -7.90 -7.67 -2.14
C ARG A 94 -7.81 -9.18 -2.06
N ARG A 95 -8.92 -9.91 -2.25
CA ARG A 95 -8.91 -11.38 -2.30
C ARG A 95 -8.01 -11.88 -3.42
N ALA A 96 -8.11 -11.29 -4.61
CA ALA A 96 -7.26 -11.63 -5.76
C ALA A 96 -5.76 -11.36 -5.47
N LEU A 97 -5.41 -10.23 -4.85
CA LEU A 97 -4.02 -9.89 -4.48
C LEU A 97 -3.41 -10.84 -3.43
N ARG A 98 -4.25 -11.52 -2.64
CA ARG A 98 -3.85 -12.48 -1.60
C ARG A 98 -3.89 -13.92 -2.07
N ALA A 99 -4.63 -14.24 -3.13
CA ALA A 99 -4.55 -15.53 -3.78
C ALA A 99 -3.11 -15.71 -4.29
N LYS A 100 -2.46 -16.83 -3.93
CA LYS A 100 -1.18 -17.17 -4.55
C LYS A 100 -1.43 -17.35 -6.05
N PRO A 101 -0.56 -16.86 -6.95
CA PRO A 101 -0.63 -17.29 -8.33
C PRO A 101 -0.49 -18.81 -8.31
N THR A 102 -1.47 -19.51 -8.90
CA THR A 102 -1.35 -20.94 -9.18
C THR A 102 -0.06 -21.10 -9.98
N PRO A 103 0.92 -21.88 -9.52
CA PRO A 103 2.10 -22.12 -10.34
C PRO A 103 1.63 -22.70 -11.67
N PRO A 104 2.19 -22.27 -12.82
CA PRO A 104 1.86 -22.91 -14.08
C PRO A 104 2.14 -24.40 -13.92
N THR A 105 1.12 -25.23 -14.16
CA THR A 105 1.27 -26.67 -14.25
C THR A 105 2.42 -26.89 -15.23
N LYS A 106 3.53 -27.48 -14.77
CA LYS A 106 4.52 -28.01 -15.68
C LYS A 106 3.83 -29.17 -16.37
N ASP A 107 3.19 -28.90 -17.50
CA ASP A 107 2.70 -29.95 -18.37
C ASP A 107 3.92 -30.78 -18.78
N ALA A 108 3.84 -32.04 -18.40
CA ALA A 108 4.81 -33.06 -18.71
C ALA A 108 4.88 -33.24 -20.23
N GLN A 109 6.07 -33.05 -20.79
CA GLN A 109 6.51 -33.76 -21.98
C GLN A 109 8.02 -33.94 -21.93
#